data_AF-A0A0B8P137-F1
#
_entry.id   AF-A0A0B8P137-F1
#
_cell.length_a   1.000
_cell.length_b   1.000
_cell.length_c   1.000
_cell.angle_alpha   90.00
_cell.angle_beta   90.00
_cell.angle_gamma   90.00
#
_symmetry.space_group_name_H-M   'P 1'
#
loop_
_entity.id
_entity.type
_entity.pdbx_description
1 polymer ?
#
loop_
_entity_poly.entity_id
_entity_poly.type
_entity_poly.pdbx_seq_one_letter_code
_entity_poly.pdbx_strand_id
1 'polypeptide(L)'
;MKLHTIATAITATLLSTSVLAKVYEADVPQSIITPDSVESIYVGDLEYKDGVPTQETIQKAEDFADVATAFRVFKSGIPVASIQGLLTGHEKSALNQTALSVFLTIYLTHTLFG
;
A
#
# COMPACT_ATOMS: atom_id res chain seq x y z
N MET A 1 -42.97 -30.89 59.00
CA MET A 1 -41.62 -31.37 58.61
C MET A 1 -41.47 -31.82 57.14
N LYS A 2 -42.54 -31.99 56.33
CA LYS A 2 -42.40 -32.51 54.94
C LYS A 2 -42.17 -31.45 53.85
N LEU A 3 -42.28 -30.15 54.17
CA LEU A 3 -42.17 -29.07 53.19
C LEU A 3 -40.72 -28.61 52.95
N HIS A 4 -39.84 -28.69 53.97
CA HIS A 4 -38.42 -28.31 53.85
C HIS A 4 -37.56 -29.32 53.07
N THR A 5 -37.97 -30.60 53.05
CA THR A 5 -37.26 -31.67 52.34
C THR A 5 -37.47 -31.64 50.82
N ILE A 6 -38.53 -30.99 50.32
CA ILE A 6 -38.76 -30.83 48.86
C ILE A 6 -37.97 -29.64 48.32
N ALA A 7 -37.86 -28.55 49.10
CA ALA A 7 -37.14 -27.35 48.71
C ALA A 7 -35.62 -27.57 48.55
N THR A 8 -35.04 -28.48 49.34
CA THR A 8 -33.61 -28.86 49.25
C THR A 8 -33.31 -29.83 48.11
N ALA A 9 -34.31 -30.55 47.60
CA ALA A 9 -34.15 -31.41 46.42
C ALA A 9 -34.10 -30.62 45.11
N ILE A 10 -34.87 -29.52 45.01
CA ILE A 10 -34.93 -28.68 43.80
C ILE A 10 -33.63 -27.87 43.62
N THR A 11 -33.01 -27.42 44.71
CA THR A 11 -31.71 -26.73 44.65
C THR A 11 -30.54 -27.64 44.27
N ALA A 12 -30.64 -28.96 44.52
CA ALA A 12 -29.60 -29.91 44.09
C ALA A 12 -29.62 -30.16 42.57
N THR A 13 -30.80 -30.14 41.94
CA THR A 13 -30.93 -30.41 40.50
C THR A 13 -30.55 -29.21 39.62
N LEU A 14 -30.65 -27.97 40.12
CA LEU A 14 -30.19 -26.78 39.39
C LEU A 14 -28.66 -26.61 39.41
N LEU A 15 -27.94 -27.26 40.33
CA LEU A 15 -26.48 -27.14 40.42
C LEU A 15 -25.73 -27.96 39.35
N SER A 16 -26.39 -28.93 38.70
CA SER A 16 -25.74 -29.88 37.78
C SER A 16 -25.76 -29.45 36.30
N THR A 17 -26.47 -28.38 35.92
CA THR A 17 -26.56 -27.92 34.51
C THR A 17 -25.55 -26.82 34.13
N SER A 18 -24.71 -26.34 35.05
CA SER A 18 -23.70 -25.30 34.74
C SER A 18 -22.37 -25.85 34.20
N VAL A 19 -22.19 -27.16 34.07
CA VAL A 19 -20.98 -27.79 33.50
C VAL A 19 -21.14 -28.04 31.99
N LEU A 20 -21.60 -27.03 31.24
CA LEU A 20 -21.56 -27.06 29.77
C LEU A 20 -20.92 -25.81 29.13
N ALA A 21 -20.34 -24.92 29.94
CA ALA A 21 -19.46 -23.88 29.42
C ALA A 21 -18.04 -24.46 29.22
N LYS A 22 -17.89 -25.43 28.29
CA LYS A 22 -16.57 -25.72 27.75
C LYS A 22 -16.21 -24.54 26.85
N VAL A 23 -15.48 -23.61 27.46
CA VAL A 23 -14.79 -22.50 26.84
C VAL A 23 -13.92 -23.07 25.71
N TYR A 24 -14.39 -22.95 24.47
CA TYR A 24 -13.56 -23.04 23.29
C TYR A 24 -12.80 -21.72 23.16
N GLU A 25 -11.90 -21.45 24.09
CA GLU A 25 -10.79 -20.54 23.80
C GLU A 25 -9.80 -21.37 22.99
N ALA A 26 -9.88 -21.22 21.66
CA ALA A 26 -8.75 -21.54 20.84
C ALA A 26 -7.65 -20.55 21.25
N ASP A 27 -6.71 -21.03 22.06
CA ASP A 27 -5.42 -20.36 22.31
C ASP A 27 -4.65 -20.35 20.99
N VAL A 28 -5.06 -19.43 20.10
CA VAL A 28 -4.38 -19.18 18.84
C VAL A 28 -3.17 -18.32 19.19
N PRO A 29 -1.94 -18.82 18.97
CA PRO A 29 -0.75 -18.04 19.27
C PRO A 29 -0.82 -16.72 18.49
N GLN A 30 -0.43 -15.61 19.14
CA GLN A 30 -0.47 -14.26 18.54
C GLN A 30 0.31 -14.14 17.21
N SER A 31 1.14 -15.13 16.88
CA SER A 31 1.80 -15.25 15.57
C SER A 31 0.84 -15.56 14.40
N ILE A 32 -0.37 -16.06 14.66
CA ILE A 32 -1.42 -16.37 13.67
C ILE A 32 -2.55 -15.32 13.72
N ILE A 33 -2.50 -14.40 14.68
CA ILE A 33 -3.41 -13.24 14.73
C ILE A 33 -2.82 -12.17 13.82
N THR A 34 -3.60 -11.70 12.86
CA THR A 34 -3.20 -10.56 12.02
C THR A 34 -2.91 -9.37 12.94
N PRO A 35 -1.70 -8.78 12.91
CA PRO A 35 -1.38 -7.64 13.76
C PRO A 35 -2.31 -6.47 13.48
N ASP A 36 -2.86 -5.87 14.53
CA ASP A 36 -3.78 -4.73 14.39
C ASP A 36 -3.07 -3.44 13.95
N SER A 37 -1.74 -3.39 14.06
CA SER A 37 -0.92 -2.26 13.61
C SER A 37 0.37 -2.76 12.96
N VAL A 38 0.66 -2.24 11.78
CA VAL A 38 1.87 -2.53 11.00
C VAL A 38 2.63 -1.23 10.78
N GLU A 39 3.84 -1.15 11.32
CA GLU A 39 4.75 -0.04 11.09
C GLU A 39 5.43 -0.21 9.72
N SER A 40 5.20 0.74 8.82
CA SER A 40 5.87 0.77 7.51
C SER A 40 6.87 1.94 7.44
N ILE A 41 8.03 1.69 6.85
CA ILE A 41 9.14 2.66 6.80
C ILE A 41 8.76 3.97 6.06
N TYR A 42 7.86 3.89 5.07
CA TYR A 42 7.55 5.00 4.17
C TYR A 42 6.14 5.58 4.36
N VAL A 43 5.18 4.77 4.80
CA VAL A 43 3.77 5.17 4.96
C VAL A 43 3.40 5.37 6.44
N GLY A 44 4.34 5.03 7.36
CA GLY A 44 4.13 5.08 8.80
C GLY A 44 3.26 3.93 9.29
N ASP A 45 2.59 4.16 10.41
CA ASP A 45 1.72 3.16 11.04
C ASP A 45 0.41 2.97 10.26
N LEU A 46 0.12 1.71 9.95
CA LEU A 46 -1.07 1.24 9.27
C LEU A 46 -1.89 0.40 10.24
N GLU A 47 -3.09 0.86 10.57
CA GLU A 47 -4.01 0.14 11.45
C GLU A 47 -4.95 -0.76 10.64
N TYR A 48 -5.11 -1.98 11.12
CA TYR A 48 -6.00 -3.01 10.59
C TYR A 48 -6.88 -3.52 11.73
N LYS A 49 -8.19 -3.54 11.52
CA LYS A 49 -9.15 -4.15 12.46
C LYS A 49 -9.68 -5.41 11.81
N ASP A 50 -9.39 -6.57 12.40
CA ASP A 50 -9.78 -7.88 11.84
C ASP A 50 -9.32 -8.09 10.38
N GLY A 51 -8.17 -7.50 10.01
CA GLY A 51 -7.63 -7.51 8.65
C GLY A 51 -8.27 -6.51 7.68
N VAL A 52 -9.27 -5.74 8.10
CA VAL A 52 -9.84 -4.63 7.32
C VAL A 52 -9.07 -3.35 7.65
N PRO A 53 -8.54 -2.63 6.65
CA PRO A 53 -7.87 -1.37 6.88
C PRO A 53 -8.86 -0.32 7.41
N THR A 54 -8.40 0.53 8.34
CA THR A 54 -9.15 1.72 8.73
C THR A 54 -9.17 2.74 7.58
N GLN A 55 -10.12 3.69 7.61
CA GLN A 55 -10.20 4.71 6.56
C GLN A 55 -8.92 5.54 6.43
N GLU A 56 -8.23 5.79 7.54
CA GLU A 56 -6.95 6.50 7.56
C GLU A 56 -5.84 5.69 6.87
N THR A 57 -5.79 4.37 7.09
CA THR A 57 -4.85 3.46 6.42
C THR A 57 -5.09 3.43 4.90
N ILE A 58 -6.35 3.48 4.45
CA ILE A 58 -6.70 3.55 3.02
C ILE A 58 -6.17 4.85 2.41
N GLN A 59 -6.46 5.99 3.04
CA GLN A 59 -6.01 7.29 2.52
C GLN A 59 -4.48 7.36 2.42
N LYS A 60 -3.76 6.90 3.44
CA LYS A 60 -2.30 6.86 3.43
C LYS A 60 -1.75 5.98 2.29
N ALA A 61 -2.37 4.82 2.04
CA ALA A 61 -1.98 3.93 0.96
C ALA A 61 -2.24 4.54 -0.42
N GLU A 62 -3.38 5.22 -0.60
CA GLU A 62 -3.72 5.94 -1.83
C GLU A 62 -2.75 7.09 -2.09
N ASP A 63 -2.46 7.92 -1.09
CA ASP A 63 -1.52 9.04 -1.21
C ASP A 63 -0.12 8.55 -1.62
N PHE A 64 0.35 7.45 -1.05
CA PHE A 64 1.62 6.84 -1.43
C PHE A 64 1.60 6.32 -2.88
N ALA A 65 0.51 5.66 -3.29
CA ALA A 65 0.35 5.15 -4.64
C ALA A 65 0.33 6.28 -5.69
N ASP A 66 -0.29 7.41 -5.35
CA ASP A 66 -0.34 8.62 -6.18
C ASP A 66 1.06 9.23 -6.34
N VAL A 67 1.82 9.38 -5.25
CA VAL A 67 3.20 9.88 -5.31
C VAL A 67 4.09 8.96 -6.15
N ALA A 68 3.98 7.65 -5.97
CA ALA A 68 4.76 6.67 -6.75
C ALA A 68 4.39 6.72 -8.24
N THR A 69 3.11 6.90 -8.56
CA THR A 69 2.63 7.01 -9.94
C THR A 69 3.06 8.34 -10.57
N ALA A 70 2.98 9.45 -9.84
CA ALA A 70 3.47 10.75 -10.27
C ALA A 70 4.96 10.71 -10.57
N PHE A 71 5.77 10.09 -9.70
CA PHE A 71 7.20 9.92 -9.94
C PHE A 71 7.49 9.08 -11.20
N ARG A 72 6.71 8.02 -11.43
CA ARG A 72 6.84 7.18 -12.63
C ARG A 72 6.57 7.99 -13.90
N VAL A 73 5.51 8.80 -13.91
CA VAL A 73 5.15 9.68 -15.05
C VAL A 73 6.18 10.78 -15.26
N PHE A 74 6.68 11.39 -14.18
CA PHE A 74 7.75 12.37 -14.25
C PHE A 74 9.00 11.77 -14.91
N LYS A 75 9.43 10.60 -14.44
CA LYS A 75 10.63 9.92 -14.96
C LYS A 75 10.49 9.57 -16.44
N SER A 76 9.33 9.06 -16.86
CA SER A 76 9.09 8.77 -18.28
C SER A 76 9.00 10.02 -19.15
N GLY A 77 8.66 11.17 -18.57
CA GLY A 77 8.60 12.47 -19.26
C GLY A 77 9.95 13.15 -19.51
N ILE A 78 11.01 12.81 -18.75
CA ILE A 78 12.35 13.42 -18.90
C ILE A 78 12.89 13.39 -20.34
N PRO A 79 12.96 12.23 -21.04
CA PRO A 79 13.48 12.20 -22.41
C PRO A 79 12.62 13.01 -23.38
N VAL A 80 11.30 13.03 -23.18
CA VAL A 80 10.36 13.80 -24.01
C VAL A 80 10.58 15.30 -23.82
N ALA A 81 10.71 15.76 -22.57
CA ALA A 81 10.99 17.15 -22.25
C ALA A 81 12.34 17.61 -22.84
N SER A 82 13.35 16.74 -22.86
CA SER A 82 14.65 17.03 -23.48
C SER A 82 14.53 17.28 -24.99
N ILE A 83 13.84 16.40 -25.72
CA ILE A 83 13.62 16.56 -27.17
C ILE A 83 12.81 17.84 -27.45
N GLN A 84 11.75 18.09 -26.68
CA GLN A 84 10.95 19.30 -26.82
C GLN A 84 11.78 20.57 -26.57
N GLY A 85 12.67 20.55 -25.57
CA GLY A 85 13.60 21.65 -25.30
C GLY A 85 14.54 21.93 -26.46
N LEU A 86 15.04 20.90 -27.15
CA LEU A 86 15.83 21.06 -28.37
C LEU A 86 15.01 21.70 -29.49
N LEU A 87 13.78 21.22 -29.72
CA LEU A 87 12.90 21.77 -30.77
C LEU A 87 12.56 23.24 -30.52
N THR A 88 12.11 23.58 -29.30
CA THR A 88 11.79 24.97 -28.93
C THR A 88 13.03 25.87 -28.91
N GLY A 89 14.18 25.34 -28.52
CA GLY A 89 15.46 26.05 -28.59
C GLY A 89 15.85 26.40 -30.03
N HIS A 90 15.60 25.49 -30.97
CA HIS A 90 15.85 25.72 -32.39
C HIS A 90 14.87 26.73 -33.01
N GLU A 91 13.57 26.62 -32.70
CA GLU A 91 12.57 27.62 -33.14
C GLU A 91 12.96 29.03 -32.69
N LYS A 92 13.43 29.17 -31.44
CA LYS A 92 13.87 30.45 -30.88
C LYS A 92 15.19 30.95 -31.48
N SER A 93 16.06 30.05 -31.93
CA SER A 93 17.40 30.41 -32.43
C SER A 93 17.46 30.72 -33.93
N ALA A 94 16.33 30.66 -34.65
CA ALA A 94 16.23 30.95 -36.10
C ALA A 94 17.25 30.18 -36.97
N LEU A 95 17.81 29.09 -36.47
CA LEU A 95 18.71 28.23 -37.22
C LEU A 95 17.88 27.40 -38.19
N ASN A 96 18.24 27.40 -39.47
CA ASN A 96 17.51 26.61 -40.46
C ASN A 96 17.63 25.10 -40.15
N GLN A 97 16.59 24.33 -40.45
CA GLN A 97 16.57 22.86 -40.30
C GLN A 97 17.76 22.18 -41.01
N THR A 98 18.31 22.86 -42.03
CA THR A 98 19.44 22.41 -42.85
C THR A 98 20.76 22.35 -42.06
N ALA A 99 21.01 23.25 -41.11
CA ALA A 99 22.24 23.31 -40.32
C ALA A 99 22.37 22.10 -39.37
N LEU A 100 21.25 21.62 -38.83
CA LEU A 100 21.21 20.41 -38.00
C LEU A 100 21.48 19.15 -38.81
N SER A 101 20.95 19.05 -40.03
CA SER A 101 21.21 17.92 -40.93
C SER A 101 22.69 17.80 -41.27
N VAL A 102 23.35 18.93 -41.55
CA VAL A 102 24.79 18.97 -41.84
C VAL A 102 25.62 18.63 -40.59
N PHE A 103 25.30 19.20 -39.43
CA PHE A 103 26.02 18.91 -38.18
C PHE A 103 25.90 17.44 -37.78
N LEU A 104 24.69 16.87 -37.84
CA LEU A 104 24.46 15.46 -37.50
C LEU A 104 25.16 14.53 -38.49
N THR A 105 25.18 14.88 -39.78
CA THR A 105 25.90 14.12 -40.81
C THR A 105 27.40 14.12 -40.54
N ILE A 106 28.00 15.27 -40.23
CA ILE A 106 29.44 15.37 -39.90
C ILE A 106 29.76 14.60 -38.62
N TYR A 107 28.95 14.77 -37.57
CA TYR A 107 29.17 14.11 -36.27
C TYR A 107 29.10 12.59 -36.39
N LEU A 108 28.04 12.04 -36.99
CA LEU A 108 27.86 10.60 -37.19
C LEU A 108 28.94 10.01 -38.10
N THR A 109 29.36 10.73 -39.16
CA THR A 109 30.45 10.27 -40.02
C THR A 109 31.76 10.17 -39.25
N HIS A 110 32.04 11.12 -38.36
CA HIS A 110 33.24 11.08 -37.54
C HIS A 110 33.22 10.00 -36.45
N THR A 111 32.05 9.70 -35.86
CA THR A 111 31.95 8.65 -34.82
C THR A 111 31.83 7.24 -35.36
N LEU A 112 31.26 7.05 -36.55
CA LEU A 112 31.04 5.73 -37.15
C LEU A 112 32.23 5.23 -37.99
N PHE A 113 33.09 6.15 -38.46
CA PHE A 113 34.26 5.82 -39.28
C PHE A 113 35.61 6.20 -38.64
N GLY A 114 35.60 6.52 -37.33
CA GLY A 114 36.79 6.82 -36.52
C GLY A 114 37.24 5.64 -35.66
#